data_AF-A0AAW6ZQG2-F1
#
_entry.id   AF-A0AAW6ZQG2-F1
#
_cell.length_a   1.000
_cell.length_b   1.000
_cell.length_c   1.000
_cell.angle_alpha   90.00
_cell.angle_beta   90.00
_cell.angle_gamma   90.00
#
_symmetry.space_group_name_H-M   'P 1'
#
loop_
_entity.id
_entity.type
_entity.pdbx_description
1 polymer ?
#
loop_
_entity_poly.entity_id
_entity_poly.type
_entity_poly.pdbx_seq_one_letter_code
_entity_poly.pdbx_strand_id
1 'polypeptide(L)'
;MDIDLTSLFAGISITAIGGWFASFLSLRKEERAVHIEQVTKERTKWRQEMRVLTQEVAELFSADLIPADDKIQKLRARLSTSINPNCDYDKHLLVLFDQLTHKGSMADFSNAMSFLLKHDWERVKWECMPIYVKPFKRFTKKQTEWRSPNFRPLGTK
;
A
#
# COMPACT_ATOMS: atom_id res chain seq x y z
N MET A 1 62.80 6.91 -14.13
CA MET A 1 61.36 7.20 -13.97
C MET A 1 61.00 6.63 -12.60
N ASP A 2 61.20 7.43 -11.56
CA ASP A 2 60.99 6.96 -10.20
C ASP A 2 59.50 6.99 -9.92
N ILE A 3 58.91 5.80 -9.80
CA ILE A 3 57.51 5.66 -9.44
C ILE A 3 57.44 6.01 -7.95
N ASP A 4 56.82 7.15 -7.63
CA ASP A 4 56.55 7.52 -6.25
C ASP A 4 55.58 6.49 -5.65
N LEU A 5 56.13 5.54 -4.89
CA LEU A 5 55.35 4.48 -4.23
C LEU A 5 54.20 5.05 -3.40
N THR A 6 54.36 6.25 -2.84
CA THR A 6 53.34 6.95 -2.06
C THR A 6 52.13 7.28 -2.93
N SER A 7 52.35 7.82 -4.13
CA SER A 7 51.29 8.11 -5.10
C SER A 7 50.60 6.85 -5.62
N LEU A 8 51.36 5.76 -5.78
CA LEU A 8 50.85 4.47 -6.24
C LEU A 8 49.98 3.79 -5.16
N PHE A 9 50.43 3.76 -3.90
CA PHE A 9 49.63 3.25 -2.78
C PHE A 9 48.40 4.11 -2.52
N ALA A 10 48.49 5.43 -2.65
CA ALA A 10 47.34 6.32 -2.54
C ALA A 10 46.31 6.04 -3.63
N GLY A 11 46.74 5.86 -4.88
CA GLY A 11 45.87 5.53 -6.02
C GLY A 11 45.16 4.18 -5.86
N ILE A 12 45.88 3.15 -5.41
CA ILE A 12 45.30 1.82 -5.13
C ILE A 12 44.29 1.91 -3.97
N SER A 13 44.63 2.62 -2.90
CA SER A 13 43.76 2.75 -1.72
C SER A 13 42.46 3.48 -2.05
N ILE A 14 42.52 4.57 -2.83
CA ILE A 14 41.34 5.32 -3.28
C ILE A 14 40.47 4.43 -4.17
N THR A 15 41.07 3.68 -5.10
CA THR A 15 40.34 2.78 -6.00
C THR A 15 39.68 1.64 -5.23
N ALA A 16 40.36 1.04 -4.26
CA ALA A 16 39.83 -0.02 -3.41
C ALA A 16 38.64 0.47 -2.56
N ILE A 17 38.78 1.65 -1.93
CA ILE A 17 37.70 2.27 -1.15
C ILE A 17 36.53 2.63 -2.06
N GLY A 18 36.78 3.22 -3.23
CA GLY A 18 35.75 3.54 -4.22
C GLY A 18 35.00 2.31 -4.72
N GLY A 19 35.72 1.23 -5.02
CA GLY A 19 35.15 -0.06 -5.41
C GLY A 19 34.31 -0.69 -4.30
N TRP A 20 34.78 -0.61 -3.05
CA TRP A 20 34.01 -1.10 -1.89
C TRP A 20 32.72 -0.30 -1.67
N PHE A 21 32.79 1.04 -1.73
CA PHE A 21 31.60 1.89 -1.65
C PHE A 21 30.62 1.63 -2.80
N ALA A 22 31.11 1.46 -4.03
CA ALA A 22 30.27 1.16 -5.18
C ALA A 22 29.59 -0.22 -5.05
N SER A 23 30.33 -1.25 -4.64
CA SER A 23 29.79 -2.60 -4.40
C SER A 23 28.75 -2.60 -3.27
N PHE A 24 29.04 -1.93 -2.15
CA PHE A 24 28.11 -1.78 -1.04
C PHE A 24 26.82 -1.06 -1.43
N LEU A 25 26.91 -0.01 -2.25
CA LEU A 25 25.74 0.68 -2.80
C LEU A 25 24.97 -0.18 -3.82
N SER A 26 25.64 -1.04 -4.58
CA SER A 26 25.00 -1.96 -5.54
C SER A 26 24.16 -3.01 -4.82
N LEU A 27 24.74 -3.69 -3.82
CA LEU A 27 24.03 -4.70 -3.04
C LEU A 27 22.77 -4.14 -2.39
N ARG A 28 22.87 -2.95 -1.79
CA ARG A 28 21.73 -2.21 -1.19
C ARG A 28 20.66 -1.82 -2.21
N LYS A 29 21.03 -1.61 -3.48
CA LYS A 29 20.06 -1.32 -4.56
C LYS A 29 19.32 -2.59 -4.99
N GLU A 30 20.04 -3.71 -5.13
CA GLU A 30 19.49 -4.99 -5.56
C GLU A 30 18.51 -5.57 -4.53
N GLU A 31 18.92 -5.68 -3.25
CA GLU A 31 18.03 -6.16 -2.17
C GLU A 31 16.74 -5.34 -2.10
N ARG A 32 16.88 -4.02 -2.27
CA ARG A 32 15.75 -3.11 -2.24
C ARG A 32 14.87 -3.23 -3.48
N ALA A 33 15.45 -3.43 -4.66
CA ALA A 33 14.68 -3.66 -5.88
C ALA A 33 13.81 -4.91 -5.73
N VAL A 34 14.39 -6.01 -5.22
CA VAL A 34 13.66 -7.24 -4.93
C VAL A 34 12.56 -7.02 -3.90
N HIS A 35 12.85 -6.34 -2.78
CA HIS A 35 11.84 -6.02 -1.77
C HIS A 35 10.68 -5.18 -2.34
N ILE A 36 10.99 -4.15 -3.13
CA ILE A 36 9.98 -3.31 -3.78
C ILE A 36 9.12 -4.16 -4.73
N GLU A 37 9.74 -5.03 -5.52
CA GLU A 37 9.04 -5.91 -6.45
C GLU A 37 8.08 -6.86 -5.71
N GLN A 38 8.54 -7.49 -4.62
CA GLN A 38 7.71 -8.40 -3.82
C GLN A 38 6.51 -7.67 -3.21
N VAL A 39 6.75 -6.55 -2.51
CA VAL A 39 5.68 -5.75 -1.89
C VAL A 39 4.70 -5.26 -2.94
N THR A 40 5.17 -4.78 -4.09
CA THR A 40 4.28 -4.27 -5.15
C THR A 40 3.46 -5.38 -5.80
N LYS A 41 4.01 -6.59 -5.98
CA LYS A 41 3.28 -7.78 -6.46
C LYS A 41 2.17 -8.18 -5.50
N GLU A 42 2.48 -8.35 -4.21
CA GLU A 42 1.48 -8.72 -3.19
C GLU A 42 0.37 -7.67 -3.07
N ARG A 43 0.74 -6.38 -3.04
CA ARG A 43 -0.23 -5.28 -2.96
C ARG A 43 -1.07 -5.14 -4.21
N THR A 44 -0.52 -5.45 -5.39
CA THR A 44 -1.30 -5.47 -6.63
C THR A 44 -2.31 -6.60 -6.62
N LYS A 45 -1.90 -7.79 -6.17
CA LYS A 45 -2.81 -8.93 -5.96
C LYS A 45 -3.91 -8.59 -4.97
N TRP A 46 -3.56 -8.08 -3.79
CA TRP A 46 -4.53 -7.67 -2.78
C TRP A 46 -5.52 -6.62 -3.30
N ARG A 47 -5.05 -5.56 -3.97
CA ARG A 47 -5.96 -4.55 -4.55
C ARG A 47 -6.89 -5.14 -5.61
N GLN A 48 -6.41 -6.10 -6.40
CA GLN A 48 -7.26 -6.78 -7.37
C GLN A 48 -8.33 -7.64 -6.68
N GLU A 49 -7.96 -8.37 -5.63
CA GLU A 49 -8.90 -9.15 -4.81
C GLU A 49 -9.97 -8.25 -4.17
N MET A 50 -9.59 -7.06 -3.68
CA MET A 50 -10.53 -6.09 -3.11
C MET A 50 -11.49 -5.52 -4.16
N ARG A 51 -11.02 -5.26 -5.39
CA ARG A 51 -11.89 -4.82 -6.50
C ARG A 51 -12.89 -5.91 -6.89
N VAL A 52 -12.42 -7.13 -7.03
CA VAL A 52 -13.27 -8.30 -7.33
C VAL A 52 -14.29 -8.51 -6.22
N LEU A 53 -13.87 -8.46 -4.95
CA LEU A 53 -14.78 -8.52 -3.82
C LEU A 53 -15.86 -7.44 -3.92
N THR A 54 -15.48 -6.20 -4.23
CA THR A 54 -16.44 -5.08 -4.37
C THR A 54 -17.45 -5.34 -5.50
N GLN A 55 -17.01 -5.91 -6.62
CA GLN A 55 -17.88 -6.32 -7.72
C GLN A 55 -18.82 -7.45 -7.30
N GLU A 56 -18.33 -8.48 -6.63
CA GLU A 56 -19.14 -9.58 -6.10
C GLU A 56 -20.22 -9.08 -5.13
N VAL A 57 -19.89 -8.13 -4.24
CA VAL A 57 -20.88 -7.47 -3.38
C VAL A 57 -21.90 -6.72 -4.23
N ALA A 58 -21.44 -5.95 -5.22
CA ALA A 58 -22.34 -5.17 -6.06
C ALA A 58 -23.33 -6.04 -6.84
N GLU A 59 -22.85 -7.13 -7.42
CA GLU A 59 -23.67 -8.12 -8.11
C GLU A 59 -24.68 -8.78 -7.15
N LEU A 60 -24.24 -9.18 -5.95
CA LEU A 60 -25.08 -9.84 -4.97
C LEU A 60 -26.24 -8.96 -4.49
N PHE A 61 -25.97 -7.68 -4.21
CA PHE A 61 -26.98 -6.74 -3.70
C PHE A 61 -27.83 -6.09 -4.81
N SER A 62 -27.37 -6.12 -6.06
CA SER A 62 -28.12 -5.61 -7.23
C SER A 62 -28.94 -6.69 -7.95
N ALA A 63 -28.77 -7.97 -7.60
CA ALA A 63 -29.51 -9.07 -8.19
C ALA A 63 -31.03 -8.92 -8.00
N ASP A 64 -31.82 -9.65 -8.79
CA ASP A 64 -33.28 -9.63 -8.65
C ASP A 64 -33.78 -10.47 -7.48
N LEU A 65 -33.04 -11.50 -7.12
CA LEU A 65 -33.35 -12.39 -6.02
C LEU A 65 -32.73 -11.86 -4.73
N ILE A 66 -33.51 -11.94 -3.64
CA ILE A 66 -33.02 -11.61 -2.31
C ILE A 66 -31.78 -12.47 -2.02
N PRO A 67 -30.63 -11.86 -1.72
CA PRO A 67 -29.40 -12.60 -1.51
C PRO A 67 -29.51 -13.50 -0.29
N ALA A 68 -29.05 -14.73 -0.46
CA ALA A 68 -29.01 -15.72 0.61
C ALA A 68 -27.98 -15.31 1.67
N ASP A 69 -28.33 -15.54 2.94
CA ASP A 69 -27.54 -15.09 4.10
C ASP A 69 -26.14 -15.72 4.11
N ASP A 70 -26.00 -16.97 3.64
CA ASP A 70 -24.72 -17.67 3.51
C ASP A 70 -23.73 -16.92 2.59
N LYS A 71 -24.20 -16.37 1.48
CA LYS A 71 -23.39 -15.58 0.53
C LYS A 71 -22.96 -14.26 1.14
N ILE A 72 -23.85 -13.59 1.87
CA ILE A 72 -23.56 -12.33 2.56
C ILE A 72 -22.48 -12.58 3.62
N GLN A 73 -22.65 -13.60 4.47
CA GLN A 73 -21.67 -13.96 5.50
C GLN A 73 -20.31 -14.34 4.90
N LYS A 74 -20.28 -15.05 3.77
CA LYS A 74 -19.03 -15.40 3.08
C LYS A 74 -18.27 -14.17 2.60
N LEU A 75 -18.96 -13.22 1.95
CA LEU A 75 -18.34 -11.96 1.50
C LEU A 75 -17.89 -11.11 2.68
N ARG A 76 -18.68 -11.07 3.75
CA ARG A 76 -18.33 -10.36 4.97
C ARG A 76 -17.06 -10.91 5.63
N ALA A 77 -16.94 -12.23 5.74
CA ALA A 77 -15.75 -12.89 6.30
C ALA A 77 -14.51 -12.66 5.42
N ARG A 78 -14.68 -12.68 4.09
CA ARG A 78 -13.60 -12.36 3.15
C ARG A 78 -13.15 -10.90 3.31
N LEU A 79 -14.09 -9.97 3.48
CA LEU A 79 -13.78 -8.56 3.70
C LEU A 79 -13.05 -8.35 5.03
N SER A 80 -13.54 -8.94 6.13
CA SER A 80 -12.94 -8.78 7.45
C SER A 80 -11.53 -9.34 7.57
N THR A 81 -11.23 -10.44 6.85
CA THR A 81 -9.90 -11.06 6.82
C THR A 81 -8.91 -10.32 5.91
N SER A 82 -9.40 -9.47 5.01
CA SER A 82 -8.57 -8.74 4.04
C SER A 82 -8.17 -7.32 4.50
N ILE A 83 -8.79 -6.79 5.55
CA ILE A 83 -8.59 -5.43 6.05
C ILE A 83 -7.89 -5.42 7.41
N ASN A 84 -7.42 -4.25 7.87
CA ASN A 84 -6.74 -4.14 9.15
C ASN A 84 -7.74 -4.05 10.32
N PRO A 85 -7.79 -5.03 11.25
CA PRO A 85 -8.73 -5.01 12.37
C PRO A 85 -8.48 -3.88 13.37
N ASN A 86 -7.27 -3.30 13.39
CA ASN A 86 -6.90 -2.23 14.32
C ASN A 86 -7.16 -0.83 13.76
N CYS A 87 -7.66 -0.71 12.53
CA CYS A 87 -7.90 0.57 11.88
C CYS A 87 -9.39 0.92 11.93
N ASP A 88 -9.75 2.06 12.55
CA ASP A 88 -11.15 2.43 12.73
C ASP A 88 -11.88 2.72 11.41
N TYR A 89 -11.17 3.25 10.40
CA TYR A 89 -11.71 3.42 9.03
C TYR A 89 -12.03 2.07 8.37
N ASP A 90 -11.22 1.05 8.63
CA ASP A 90 -11.41 -0.28 8.07
C ASP A 90 -12.57 -0.98 8.81
N LYS A 91 -12.71 -0.78 10.13
CA LYS A 91 -13.90 -1.22 10.89
C LYS A 91 -15.18 -0.55 10.38
N HIS A 92 -15.12 0.75 10.07
CA HIS A 92 -16.26 1.48 9.53
C HIS A 92 -16.72 0.92 8.17
N LEU A 93 -15.80 0.43 7.34
CA LEU A 93 -16.15 -0.26 6.09
C LEU A 93 -17.00 -1.52 6.33
N LEU A 94 -16.75 -2.27 7.41
CA LEU A 94 -17.58 -3.41 7.79
C LEU A 94 -18.97 -2.97 8.24
N VAL A 95 -19.08 -1.85 8.94
CA VAL A 95 -20.38 -1.27 9.33
C VAL A 95 -21.17 -0.86 8.09
N LEU A 96 -20.53 -0.20 7.12
CA LEU A 96 -21.16 0.15 5.85
C LEU A 96 -21.61 -1.08 5.06
N PHE A 97 -20.83 -2.16 5.11
CA PHE A 97 -21.22 -3.44 4.51
C PHE A 97 -22.47 -4.02 5.18
N ASP A 98 -22.52 -4.03 6.52
CA ASP A 98 -23.66 -4.55 7.28
C ASP A 98 -24.94 -3.72 7.10
N GLN A 99 -24.79 -2.45 6.69
CA GLN A 99 -25.90 -1.55 6.37
C GLN A 99 -26.43 -1.69 4.94
N LEU A 100 -25.79 -2.49 4.08
CA LEU A 100 -26.24 -2.70 2.72
C LEU A 100 -27.60 -3.40 2.70
N THR A 101 -28.52 -2.84 1.92
CA THR A 101 -29.85 -3.43 1.70
C THR A 101 -29.96 -3.92 0.26
N HIS A 102 -30.74 -4.98 0.03
CA HIS A 102 -31.03 -5.47 -1.31
C HIS A 102 -31.65 -4.37 -2.19
N LYS A 103 -31.08 -4.15 -3.39
CA LYS A 103 -31.41 -3.05 -4.30
C LYS A 103 -31.26 -1.65 -3.68
N GLY A 104 -30.50 -1.52 -2.60
CA GLY A 104 -30.17 -0.25 -1.94
C GLY A 104 -29.00 0.48 -2.57
N SER A 105 -28.70 1.67 -2.04
CA SER A 105 -27.52 2.43 -2.44
C SER A 105 -26.25 1.77 -1.93
N MET A 106 -25.28 1.58 -2.84
CA MET A 106 -23.93 1.13 -2.51
C MET A 106 -22.90 2.25 -2.54
N ALA A 107 -23.35 3.51 -2.68
CA ALA A 107 -22.47 4.65 -2.88
C ALA A 107 -21.47 4.82 -1.73
N ASP A 108 -21.94 4.72 -0.48
CA ASP A 108 -21.08 4.92 0.70
C ASP A 108 -20.04 3.81 0.85
N PHE A 109 -20.45 2.55 0.67
CA PHE A 109 -19.54 1.40 0.70
C PHE A 109 -18.50 1.47 -0.42
N SER A 110 -18.94 1.75 -1.65
CA SER A 110 -18.05 1.87 -2.82
C SER A 110 -17.07 3.03 -2.65
N ASN A 111 -17.53 4.17 -2.13
CA ASN A 111 -16.69 5.32 -1.87
C ASN A 111 -15.65 5.01 -0.78
N ALA A 112 -16.05 4.40 0.34
CA ALA A 112 -15.13 3.98 1.40
C ALA A 112 -14.08 2.98 0.90
N MET A 113 -14.47 2.04 0.04
CA MET A 113 -13.55 1.13 -0.62
C MET A 113 -12.55 1.86 -1.53
N SER A 114 -13.02 2.87 -2.28
CA SER A 114 -12.15 3.68 -3.14
C SER A 114 -11.07 4.42 -2.33
N PHE A 115 -11.45 4.95 -1.16
CA PHE A 115 -10.53 5.58 -0.21
C PHE A 115 -9.53 4.59 0.38
N LEU A 116 -9.97 3.36 0.72
CA LEU A 116 -9.09 2.30 1.19
C LEU A 116 -8.01 1.97 0.13
N LEU A 117 -8.42 1.77 -1.12
CA LEU A 117 -7.50 1.46 -2.23
C LEU A 117 -6.55 2.63 -2.53
N LYS A 118 -7.05 3.87 -2.43
CA LYS A 118 -6.22 5.07 -2.60
C LYS A 118 -5.20 5.22 -1.47
N HIS A 119 -5.61 4.94 -0.24
CA HIS A 119 -4.74 5.00 0.93
C HIS A 119 -3.66 3.92 0.88
N ASP A 120 -4.00 2.68 0.49
CA ASP A 120 -3.02 1.61 0.28
C ASP A 120 -1.96 2.02 -0.75
N TRP A 121 -2.35 2.67 -1.85
CA TRP A 121 -1.39 3.19 -2.83
C TRP A 121 -0.40 4.21 -2.24
N GLU A 122 -0.87 5.15 -1.42
CA GLU A 122 0.01 6.11 -0.75
C GLU A 122 0.95 5.42 0.25
N ARG A 123 0.45 4.41 0.97
CA ARG A 123 1.24 3.58 1.89
C ARG A 123 2.34 2.83 1.15
N VAL A 124 2.05 2.15 0.04
CA VAL A 124 3.04 1.40 -0.74
C VAL A 124 4.14 2.32 -1.25
N LYS A 125 3.81 3.52 -1.75
CA LYS A 125 4.81 4.51 -2.13
C LYS A 125 5.71 4.90 -0.98
N TRP A 126 5.18 4.99 0.24
CA TRP A 126 5.95 5.30 1.44
C TRP A 126 6.82 4.12 1.91
N GLU A 127 6.30 2.89 1.89
CA GLU A 127 7.04 1.67 2.25
C GLU A 127 8.24 1.46 1.31
N CYS A 128 8.01 1.62 0.01
CA CYS A 128 9.04 1.49 -1.03
C CYS A 128 10.01 2.68 -1.12
N MET A 129 9.75 3.80 -0.42
CA MET A 129 10.60 4.99 -0.46
C MET A 129 11.97 4.72 0.20
N PRO A 130 13.09 5.19 -0.37
CA PRO A 130 14.39 5.01 0.26
C PRO A 130 14.44 5.71 1.62
N ILE A 131 15.06 5.09 2.62
CA ILE A 131 15.19 5.66 3.97
C ILE A 131 15.86 7.05 3.93
N TYR A 132 16.85 7.25 3.07
CA TYR A 132 17.52 8.54 2.90
C TYR A 132 16.64 9.63 2.25
N VAL A 133 15.55 9.27 1.57
CA VAL A 133 14.59 10.24 0.99
C VAL A 133 13.43 10.52 1.94
N LYS A 134 13.10 9.60 2.85
CA LYS A 134 11.96 9.70 3.78
C LYS A 134 11.96 11.00 4.60
N PRO A 135 13.07 11.46 5.22
CA PRO A 135 13.09 12.70 5.99
C PRO A 135 12.69 13.92 5.16
N PHE A 136 13.23 14.04 3.94
CA PHE A 136 12.96 15.16 3.03
C PHE A 136 11.53 15.17 2.50
N LYS A 137 10.90 13.99 2.36
CA LYS A 137 9.53 13.88 1.85
C LYS A 137 8.47 13.87 2.95
N ARG A 138 8.83 13.54 4.20
CA ARG A 138 7.89 13.37 5.32
C ARG A 138 6.99 14.59 5.54
N PHE A 139 7.55 15.78 5.44
CA PHE A 139 6.86 17.05 5.71
C PHE A 139 6.26 17.69 4.46
N THR A 140 6.28 17.01 3.32
CA THR A 140 5.61 17.52 2.13
C THR A 140 4.10 17.55 2.33
N LYS A 141 3.43 18.56 1.77
CA LYS A 141 1.97 18.70 1.81
C LYS A 141 1.27 17.39 1.44
N LYS A 142 1.68 16.78 0.32
CA LYS A 142 1.16 15.48 -0.15
C LYS A 142 1.28 14.37 0.90
N GLN A 143 2.43 14.24 1.58
CA GLN A 143 2.63 13.19 2.60
C GLN A 143 1.84 13.45 3.89
N THR A 144 1.56 14.70 4.18
CA THR A 144 0.76 15.10 5.35
C THR A 144 -0.73 14.89 5.07
N GLU A 145 -1.19 15.19 3.86
CA GLU A 145 -2.58 15.04 3.44
C GLU A 145 -3.10 13.60 3.56
N TRP A 146 -2.39 12.60 3.04
CA TRP A 146 -2.90 11.21 3.08
C TRP A 146 -2.88 10.58 4.48
N ARG A 147 -2.06 11.12 5.39
CA ARG A 147 -2.01 10.73 6.80
C ARG A 147 -2.97 11.52 7.68
N SER A 148 -3.55 12.57 7.12
CA SER A 148 -4.56 13.35 7.82
C SER A 148 -5.73 12.44 8.18
N PRO A 149 -6.30 12.58 9.40
CA PRO A 149 -7.54 11.90 9.75
C PRO A 149 -8.66 12.16 8.72
N ASN A 150 -8.65 13.36 8.12
CA ASN A 150 -9.68 13.77 7.15
C ASN A 150 -9.50 13.15 5.76
N PHE A 151 -8.43 12.38 5.51
CA PHE A 151 -8.22 11.75 4.20
C PHE A 151 -9.25 10.67 3.89
N ARG A 152 -9.72 9.96 4.94
CA ARG A 152 -10.78 8.97 4.86
C ARG A 152 -11.92 9.45 5.74
N PRO A 153 -12.85 10.27 5.24
CA PRO A 153 -13.94 10.72 6.09
C PRO A 153 -14.75 9.49 6.55
N LEU A 154 -15.00 9.36 7.87
CA LEU A 154 -15.84 8.31 8.46
C LEU A 154 -17.35 8.52 8.19
N GLY A 155 -17.68 9.29 7.15
CA GLY A 155 -18.99 9.89 6.94
C GLY A 155 -19.25 11.03 7.92
N THR A 156 -19.35 12.25 7.40
CA THR A 156 -20.12 13.32 8.04
C THR A 156 -21.53 13.23 7.48
N LYS A 157 -22.47 12.71 8.28
CA LYS A 157 -23.82 13.27 8.26
C LYS A 157 -23.83 14.49 9.18
#